data_AF-A0A1F8TZJ0-F1
#
_entry.id   AF-A0A1F8TZJ0-F1
#
_cell.length_a   1.000
_cell.length_b   1.000
_cell.length_c   1.000
_cell.angle_alpha   90.00
_cell.angle_beta   90.00
_cell.angle_gamma   90.00
#
_symmetry.space_group_name_H-M   'P 1'
#
loop_
_entity.id
_entity.type
_entity.pdbx_description
1 polymer ?
#
loop_
_entity_poly.entity_id
_entity_poly.type
_entity_poly.pdbx_seq_one_letter_code
_entity_poly.pdbx_strand_id
1 'polypeptide(L)'
;MIEVDVVYTWVNGNDDNWINKQNKFANEIIDNVSHNSCCAERYEDNDELRFSIRSLDKYASWIRNIYIVTDQQVPSWIKSFHNIKIIDHKDIFPDKDYLPTFNSMAIECYLQNIDGLSERFIYFNDDIFLGDYCSYNDFFLESGLPKIFINKKNFKKINYALFDHSNLPLKYYNEHQCSIINSRKLIHEKFNCLGEYTFCHGPKPMLKSVMNYLYEIFRKELDETGKTKFRDKDNILSSALHNFYVSSINRETIINVNSIRNRFHDLFIKFFNKNALRYKYISCGSLNYKNHLKLIKNVRPHVFCINSGVDNCEGAGENIRIFLNNYFPNKSRYE
;
A
#
# COMPACT_ATOMS: atom_id res chain seq x y z
N MET A 1 -3.44 -14.68 22.43
CA MET A 1 -3.57 -13.26 22.01
C MET A 1 -3.89 -13.25 20.52
N ILE A 2 -4.67 -12.29 20.04
CA ILE A 2 -4.89 -12.15 18.58
C ILE A 2 -3.58 -11.64 17.99
N GLU A 3 -2.94 -12.47 17.16
CA GLU A 3 -1.69 -12.13 16.50
C GLU A 3 -1.97 -11.35 15.22
N VAL A 4 -1.28 -10.22 15.05
CA VAL A 4 -1.31 -9.41 13.84
C VAL A 4 0.11 -9.03 13.45
N ASP A 5 0.45 -9.29 12.18
CA ASP A 5 1.72 -8.88 11.61
C ASP A 5 1.58 -7.66 10.69
N VAL A 6 2.69 -7.00 10.40
CA VAL A 6 2.78 -5.99 9.34
C VAL A 6 3.72 -6.49 8.26
N VAL A 7 3.32 -6.30 7.00
CA VAL A 7 4.13 -6.62 5.83
C VAL A 7 4.43 -5.33 5.08
N TYR A 8 5.71 -5.05 4.85
CA TYR A 8 6.20 -3.99 3.98
C TYR A 8 6.71 -4.57 2.68
N THR A 9 6.53 -3.85 1.57
CA THR A 9 7.27 -4.06 0.32
C THR A 9 8.20 -2.87 0.11
N TRP A 10 9.49 -3.12 -0.10
CA TRP A 10 10.48 -2.05 -0.23
C TRP A 10 11.68 -2.49 -1.07
N VAL A 11 12.25 -1.55 -1.80
CA VAL A 11 13.55 -1.68 -2.46
C VAL A 11 14.35 -0.39 -2.24
N ASN A 12 15.66 -0.51 -2.20
CA ASN A 12 16.56 0.63 -2.25
C ASN A 12 16.88 0.97 -3.71
N GLY A 13 16.28 2.03 -4.25
CA GLY A 13 16.59 2.49 -5.60
C GLY A 13 17.94 3.19 -5.75
N ASN A 14 18.71 3.35 -4.67
CA ASN A 14 20.11 3.83 -4.72
C ASN A 14 21.13 2.68 -4.73
N ASP A 15 20.69 1.42 -4.80
CA ASP A 15 21.57 0.26 -4.87
C ASP A 15 22.00 -0.02 -6.33
N ASP A 16 23.28 0.13 -6.62
CA ASP A 16 23.86 -0.08 -7.95
C ASP A 16 23.54 -1.47 -8.54
N ASN A 17 23.52 -2.53 -7.71
CA ASN A 17 23.21 -3.87 -8.21
C ASN A 17 21.76 -3.95 -8.66
N TRP A 18 20.86 -3.36 -7.89
CA TRP A 18 19.43 -3.31 -8.20
C TRP A 18 19.15 -2.42 -9.42
N ILE A 19 19.77 -1.25 -9.51
CA ILE A 19 19.68 -0.32 -10.65
C ILE A 19 20.16 -1.01 -11.93
N ASN A 20 21.34 -1.65 -11.90
CA ASN A 20 21.89 -2.35 -13.06
C ASN A 20 20.99 -3.50 -13.52
N LYS A 21 20.42 -4.24 -12.56
CA LYS A 21 19.45 -5.32 -12.83
C LYS A 21 18.19 -4.75 -13.50
N GLN A 22 17.63 -3.67 -12.97
CA GLN A 22 16.45 -3.02 -13.52
C GLN A 22 16.70 -2.47 -14.94
N ASN A 23 17.79 -1.73 -15.13
CA ASN A 23 18.14 -1.14 -16.43
C ASN A 23 18.32 -2.21 -17.51
N LYS A 24 18.90 -3.36 -17.16
CA LYS A 24 19.00 -4.50 -18.08
C LYS A 24 17.64 -4.91 -18.63
N PHE A 25 16.66 -5.16 -17.76
CA PHE A 25 15.32 -5.57 -18.18
C PHE A 25 14.53 -4.43 -18.81
N ALA A 26 14.71 -3.18 -18.38
CA ALA A 26 14.05 -2.03 -19.00
C ALA A 26 14.50 -1.85 -20.47
N ASN A 27 15.80 -2.01 -20.74
CA ASN A 27 16.36 -1.93 -22.09
C ASN A 27 15.95 -3.10 -23.01
N GLU A 28 15.56 -4.24 -22.45
CA GLU A 28 15.06 -5.37 -23.23
C GLU A 28 13.61 -5.17 -23.72
N ILE A 29 12.86 -4.21 -23.13
CA ILE A 29 11.41 -4.04 -23.34
C ILE A 29 11.07 -2.62 -23.86
N ILE A 30 12.01 -1.98 -24.57
CA ILE A 30 11.96 -0.55 -24.98
C ILE A 30 10.62 -0.15 -25.66
N ASP A 31 9.97 -1.04 -26.40
CA ASP A 31 8.76 -0.70 -27.17
C ASP A 31 7.44 -0.84 -26.38
N ASN A 32 7.43 -1.50 -25.22
CA ASN A 32 6.19 -1.88 -24.52
C ASN A 32 6.07 -1.41 -23.05
N VAL A 33 7.11 -0.84 -22.43
CA VAL A 33 7.00 -0.37 -21.03
C VAL A 33 6.72 1.13 -20.98
N SER A 34 5.72 1.52 -20.18
CA SER A 34 5.46 2.93 -19.95
C SER A 34 6.64 3.58 -19.21
N HIS A 35 7.04 4.78 -19.65
CA HIS A 35 8.10 5.57 -18.99
C HIS A 35 7.86 5.72 -17.47
N ASN A 36 6.59 5.83 -17.06
CA ASN A 36 6.18 5.96 -15.65
C ASN A 36 6.44 4.70 -14.80
N SER A 37 6.68 3.54 -15.41
CA SER A 37 6.91 2.27 -14.71
C SER A 37 8.39 2.01 -14.42
N CYS A 38 9.29 2.57 -15.23
CA CYS A 38 10.75 2.39 -15.10
C CYS A 38 11.47 3.63 -14.53
N CYS A 39 10.76 4.74 -14.30
CA CYS A 39 11.40 6.00 -13.89
C CYS A 39 12.07 5.90 -12.50
N ALA A 40 13.23 6.55 -12.34
CA ALA A 40 14.04 6.49 -11.13
C ALA A 40 13.30 7.04 -9.89
N GLU A 41 12.47 8.06 -10.10
CA GLU A 41 11.67 8.73 -9.06
C GLU A 41 10.71 7.77 -8.34
N ARG A 42 10.33 6.65 -8.98
CA ARG A 42 9.48 5.63 -8.39
C ARG A 42 10.19 4.79 -7.32
N TYR A 43 11.52 4.72 -7.37
CA TYR A 43 12.33 3.84 -6.53
C TYR A 43 13.26 4.62 -5.59
N GLU A 44 13.20 5.95 -5.64
CA GLU A 44 13.99 6.83 -4.77
C GLU A 44 13.69 6.56 -3.29
N ASP A 45 14.73 6.24 -2.52
CA ASP A 45 14.64 6.02 -1.07
C ASP A 45 14.93 7.31 -0.30
N ASN A 46 13.90 7.92 0.29
CA ASN A 46 14.00 9.10 1.16
C ASN A 46 13.92 8.75 2.66
N ASP A 47 14.27 7.52 3.04
CA ASP A 47 14.09 6.95 4.38
C ASP A 47 12.63 6.74 4.80
N GLU A 48 11.66 6.72 3.87
CA GLU A 48 10.24 6.54 4.20
C GLU A 48 10.02 5.27 5.04
N LEU A 49 10.59 4.13 4.63
CA LEU A 49 10.50 2.87 5.38
C LEU A 49 11.01 3.01 6.82
N ARG A 50 12.14 3.70 7.01
CA ARG A 50 12.75 3.91 8.33
C ARG A 50 11.79 4.66 9.25
N PHE A 51 11.22 5.76 8.76
CA PHE A 51 10.27 6.55 9.53
C PHE A 51 8.91 5.86 9.70
N SER A 52 8.48 5.06 8.72
CA SER A 52 7.28 4.24 8.83
C SER A 52 7.43 3.24 9.96
N ILE A 53 8.56 2.54 10.05
CA ILE A 53 8.85 1.60 11.14
C ILE A 53 8.99 2.30 12.49
N ARG A 54 9.61 3.49 12.57
CA ARG A 54 9.56 4.34 13.79
C ARG A 54 8.14 4.63 14.24
N SER A 55 7.28 4.97 13.29
CA SER A 55 5.87 5.27 13.56
C SER A 55 5.14 4.04 14.07
N LEU A 56 5.41 2.87 13.49
CA LEU A 56 4.79 1.60 13.86
C LEU A 56 5.23 1.15 15.26
N ASP A 57 6.53 1.19 15.55
CA ASP A 57 7.10 0.84 16.84
C ASP A 57 6.52 1.69 17.99
N LYS A 58 6.32 2.99 17.72
CA LYS A 58 5.77 3.94 18.68
C LYS A 58 4.25 3.79 18.87
N TYR A 59 3.50 3.65 17.78
CA TYR A 59 2.04 3.84 17.80
C TYR A 59 1.24 2.55 17.68
N ALA A 60 1.88 1.41 17.38
CA ALA A 60 1.25 0.10 17.28
C ALA A 60 2.17 -1.00 17.84
N SER A 61 2.64 -0.83 19.08
CA SER A 61 3.55 -1.79 19.74
C SER A 61 2.96 -3.18 20.00
N TRP A 62 1.66 -3.37 19.76
CA TRP A 62 0.95 -4.64 19.82
C TRP A 62 1.15 -5.52 18.57
N ILE A 63 1.75 -4.98 17.50
CA ILE A 63 2.11 -5.76 16.31
C ILE A 63 3.12 -6.84 16.71
N ARG A 64 2.83 -8.08 16.28
CA ARG A 64 3.65 -9.25 16.58
C ARG A 64 4.95 -9.22 15.80
N ASN A 65 4.90 -9.42 14.47
CA ASN A 65 6.05 -9.38 13.59
C ASN A 65 5.94 -8.29 12.52
N ILE A 66 7.09 -7.79 12.09
CA ILE A 66 7.27 -6.92 10.92
C ILE A 66 8.03 -7.72 9.88
N TYR A 67 7.46 -7.88 8.70
CA TYR A 67 8.09 -8.50 7.54
C TYR A 67 8.43 -7.43 6.52
N ILE A 68 9.65 -7.40 6.00
CA ILE A 68 10.08 -6.49 4.94
C ILE A 68 10.43 -7.36 3.72
N VAL A 69 9.54 -7.34 2.73
CA VAL A 69 9.69 -8.07 1.47
C VAL A 69 10.51 -7.22 0.49
N THR A 70 11.59 -7.77 -0.03
CA THR A 70 12.57 -7.03 -0.84
C THR A 70 13.34 -7.92 -1.83
N ASP A 71 14.12 -7.33 -2.73
CA ASP A 71 14.94 -8.04 -3.74
C ASP A 71 16.40 -8.12 -3.29
N GLN A 72 16.72 -9.06 -2.40
CA GLN A 72 18.08 -9.31 -1.90
C GLN A 72 18.75 -8.12 -1.20
N GLN A 73 17.94 -7.20 -0.66
CA GLN A 73 18.41 -6.01 0.05
C GLN A 73 18.17 -6.11 1.55
N VAL A 74 18.98 -5.40 2.33
CA VAL A 74 18.76 -5.19 3.76
C VAL A 74 18.95 -3.70 4.04
N PRO A 75 17.95 -3.00 4.60
CA PRO A 75 18.12 -1.58 4.95
C PRO A 75 19.32 -1.41 5.90
N SER A 76 20.28 -0.57 5.54
CA SER A 76 21.58 -0.46 6.26
C SER A 76 21.43 0.00 7.72
N TRP A 77 20.33 0.66 8.05
CA TRP A 77 20.02 1.15 9.39
C TRP A 77 19.34 0.11 10.27
N ILE A 78 18.87 -1.02 9.72
CA ILE A 78 18.11 -2.01 10.47
C ILE A 78 19.03 -2.90 11.31
N LYS A 79 18.71 -3.08 12.58
CA LYS A 79 19.33 -4.06 13.47
C LYS A 79 18.54 -5.36 13.46
N SER A 80 19.24 -6.47 13.60
CA SER A 80 18.59 -7.77 13.81
C SER A 80 17.78 -7.75 15.11
N PHE A 81 16.51 -8.15 15.03
CA PHE A 81 15.61 -8.26 16.17
C PHE A 81 14.68 -9.45 15.96
N HIS A 82 14.18 -10.05 17.04
CA HIS A 82 13.43 -11.31 16.97
C HIS A 82 12.10 -11.21 16.19
N ASN A 83 11.51 -10.02 16.09
CA ASN A 83 10.21 -9.79 15.45
C ASN A 83 10.27 -8.86 14.23
N ILE A 84 11.45 -8.63 13.65
CA ILE A 84 11.60 -7.98 12.34
C ILE A 84 12.37 -8.91 11.40
N LYS A 85 11.79 -9.20 10.24
CA LYS A 85 12.30 -10.23 9.33
C LYS A 85 12.41 -9.66 7.92
N ILE A 86 13.58 -9.82 7.30
CA ILE A 86 13.77 -9.55 5.89
C ILE A 86 13.37 -10.81 5.12
N ILE A 87 12.49 -10.65 4.13
CA ILE A 87 11.99 -11.73 3.28
C ILE A 87 12.39 -11.41 1.85
N ASP A 88 13.05 -12.35 1.18
CA ASP A 88 13.41 -12.16 -0.21
C ASP A 88 12.22 -12.48 -1.13
N HIS A 89 12.13 -11.82 -2.29
CA HIS A 89 11.13 -12.16 -3.30
C HIS A 89 11.14 -13.67 -3.63
N LYS A 90 12.32 -14.31 -3.71
CA LYS A 90 12.44 -15.75 -4.01
C LYS A 90 11.79 -16.67 -2.96
N ASP A 91 11.53 -16.16 -1.76
CA ASP A 91 10.96 -16.93 -0.66
C ASP A 91 9.44 -16.97 -0.71
N ILE A 92 8.80 -16.05 -1.46
CA ILE A 92 7.33 -15.96 -1.59
C ILE A 92 6.83 -16.32 -2.99
N PHE A 93 7.63 -16.11 -4.04
CA PHE A 93 7.22 -16.43 -5.40
C PHE A 93 7.13 -17.95 -5.60
N PRO A 94 6.01 -18.48 -6.16
CA PRO A 94 5.83 -19.91 -6.36
C PRO A 94 6.79 -20.47 -7.42
N ASP A 95 7.19 -19.64 -8.37
CA ASP A 95 8.14 -19.97 -9.44
C ASP A 95 9.23 -18.89 -9.49
N LYS A 96 10.49 -19.32 -9.44
CA LYS A 96 11.65 -18.43 -9.44
C LYS A 96 11.91 -17.82 -10.82
N ASP A 97 11.38 -18.42 -11.89
CA ASP A 97 11.50 -17.89 -13.24
C ASP A 97 10.71 -16.58 -13.43
N TYR A 98 9.78 -16.29 -12.51
CA TYR A 98 9.04 -15.02 -12.51
C TYR A 98 9.92 -13.86 -12.04
N LEU A 99 11.08 -14.14 -11.43
CA LEU A 99 12.00 -13.14 -10.92
C LEU A 99 13.10 -12.78 -11.94
N PRO A 100 13.74 -11.59 -11.82
CA PRO A 100 13.32 -10.51 -10.93
C PRO A 100 11.99 -9.89 -11.33
N THR A 101 11.40 -9.14 -10.42
CA THR A 101 10.32 -8.21 -10.74
C THR A 101 10.56 -6.89 -10.03
N PHE A 102 10.19 -5.81 -10.69
CA PHE A 102 10.17 -4.43 -10.19
C PHE A 102 8.72 -3.94 -10.01
N ASN A 103 7.78 -4.87 -10.15
CA ASN A 103 6.35 -4.61 -10.11
C ASN A 103 5.79 -4.95 -8.72
N SER A 104 5.43 -3.94 -7.93
CA SER A 104 4.78 -4.17 -6.64
C SER A 104 3.47 -4.97 -6.75
N MET A 105 2.74 -4.89 -7.87
CA MET A 105 1.51 -5.65 -8.07
C MET A 105 1.79 -7.14 -8.23
N ALA A 106 2.91 -7.51 -8.86
CA ALA A 106 3.39 -8.88 -8.92
C ALA A 106 3.79 -9.40 -7.53
N ILE A 107 4.50 -8.59 -6.74
CA ILE A 107 4.90 -8.94 -5.36
C ILE A 107 3.66 -9.13 -4.47
N GLU A 108 2.67 -8.24 -4.58
CA GLU A 108 1.40 -8.31 -3.82
C GLU A 108 0.62 -9.62 -4.06
N CYS A 109 0.82 -10.31 -5.19
CA CYS A 109 0.13 -11.56 -5.51
C CYS A 109 0.51 -12.72 -4.57
N TYR A 110 1.65 -12.62 -3.88
CA TYR A 110 2.26 -13.74 -3.17
C TYR A 110 2.59 -13.46 -1.70
N LEU A 111 2.18 -12.32 -1.13
CA LEU A 111 2.49 -11.97 0.28
C LEU A 111 1.96 -13.02 1.28
N GLN A 112 0.87 -13.71 0.95
CA GLN A 112 0.31 -14.79 1.77
C GLN A 112 1.26 -15.99 1.95
N ASN A 113 2.27 -16.12 1.08
CA ASN A 113 3.27 -17.20 1.13
C ASN A 113 4.40 -16.94 2.14
N ILE A 114 4.46 -15.77 2.77
CA ILE A 114 5.44 -15.48 3.83
C ILE A 114 5.31 -16.53 4.94
N ASP A 115 6.42 -17.19 5.25
CA ASP A 115 6.47 -18.21 6.29
C ASP A 115 6.22 -17.61 7.68
N GLY A 116 5.39 -18.32 8.46
CA GLY A 116 4.93 -17.86 9.77
C GLY A 116 4.03 -16.62 9.78
N LEU A 117 3.61 -16.10 8.61
CA LEU A 117 2.65 -14.99 8.54
C LEU A 117 1.32 -15.38 9.20
N SER A 118 0.86 -14.54 10.13
CA SER A 118 -0.40 -14.71 10.84
C SER A 118 -1.61 -14.57 9.93
N GLU A 119 -2.75 -15.12 10.38
CA GLU A 119 -4.01 -15.03 9.62
C GLU A 119 -4.44 -13.58 9.37
N ARG A 120 -4.18 -12.68 10.32
CA ARG A 120 -4.47 -11.25 10.20
C ARG A 120 -3.17 -10.51 10.04
N PHE A 121 -3.03 -9.76 8.97
CA PHE A 121 -1.87 -8.89 8.83
C PHE A 121 -2.27 -7.58 8.18
N ILE A 122 -1.42 -6.58 8.27
CA ILE A 122 -1.65 -5.28 7.61
C ILE A 122 -0.53 -5.08 6.60
N TYR A 123 -0.91 -4.98 5.32
CA TYR A 123 0.02 -4.61 4.28
C TYR A 123 0.22 -3.09 4.28
N PHE A 124 1.47 -2.68 4.44
CA PHE A 124 1.94 -1.32 4.38
C PHE A 124 2.83 -1.14 3.14
N ASN A 125 2.61 -0.05 2.41
CA ASN A 125 3.68 0.56 1.65
C ASN A 125 4.60 1.33 2.62
N ASP A 126 5.84 1.56 2.22
CA ASP A 126 6.82 2.36 2.94
C ASP A 126 6.39 3.83 3.14
N ASP A 127 5.54 4.36 2.24
CA ASP A 127 4.99 5.72 2.29
C ASP A 127 3.82 5.94 3.28
N ILE A 128 3.54 4.96 4.14
CA ILE A 128 2.44 4.95 5.12
C ILE A 128 2.98 5.13 6.53
N PHE A 129 2.40 6.04 7.31
CA PHE A 129 2.85 6.37 8.66
C PHE A 129 1.71 6.41 9.67
N LEU A 130 2.00 6.02 10.91
CA LEU A 130 1.10 6.22 12.05
C LEU A 130 1.45 7.54 12.75
N GLY A 131 0.47 8.43 12.89
CA GLY A 131 0.67 9.74 13.54
C GLY A 131 0.22 9.80 14.99
N ASP A 132 -0.55 8.81 15.43
CA ASP A 132 -1.15 8.68 16.75
C ASP A 132 -1.37 7.19 17.08
N TYR A 133 -1.62 6.86 18.35
CA TYR A 133 -1.79 5.47 18.81
C TYR A 133 -2.92 4.79 18.06
N CYS A 134 -2.63 3.60 17.54
CA CYS A 134 -3.59 2.74 16.87
C CYS A 134 -3.68 1.42 17.63
N SER A 135 -4.87 0.87 17.70
CA SER A 135 -5.21 -0.39 18.33
C SER A 135 -5.59 -1.43 17.28
N TYR A 136 -5.74 -2.68 17.69
CA TYR A 136 -6.31 -3.74 16.85
C TYR A 136 -7.65 -3.32 16.22
N ASN A 137 -8.51 -2.68 17.01
CA ASN A 137 -9.84 -2.25 16.60
C ASN A 137 -9.83 -1.10 15.59
N ASP A 138 -8.68 -0.45 15.33
CA ASP A 138 -8.58 0.53 14.25
C ASP A 138 -8.52 -0.13 12.88
N PHE A 139 -8.03 -1.38 12.80
CA PHE A 139 -7.77 -2.10 11.56
C PHE A 139 -8.68 -3.32 11.35
N PHE A 140 -9.20 -3.91 12.42
CA PHE A 140 -10.08 -5.08 12.37
C PHE A 140 -11.36 -4.82 13.15
N LEU A 141 -12.45 -5.45 12.73
CA LEU A 141 -13.69 -5.54 13.50
C LEU A 141 -13.51 -6.53 14.66
N GLU A 142 -14.42 -6.49 15.63
CA GLU A 142 -14.44 -7.47 16.73
C GLU A 142 -14.63 -8.92 16.23
N SER A 143 -15.35 -9.08 15.10
CA SER A 143 -15.47 -10.35 14.38
C SER A 143 -14.14 -10.86 13.81
N GLY A 144 -13.12 -10.01 13.78
CA GLY A 144 -11.81 -10.29 13.19
C GLY A 144 -11.73 -10.09 11.69
N LEU A 145 -12.80 -9.60 11.04
CA LEU A 145 -12.77 -9.17 9.65
C LEU A 145 -12.00 -7.85 9.50
N PRO A 146 -11.29 -7.65 8.38
CA PRO A 146 -10.51 -6.44 8.16
C PRO A 146 -11.41 -5.25 7.87
N LYS A 147 -11.00 -4.07 8.35
CA LYS A 147 -11.63 -2.79 8.00
C LYS A 147 -11.05 -2.31 6.67
N ILE A 148 -11.94 -2.07 5.71
CA ILE A 148 -11.62 -1.56 4.39
C ILE A 148 -11.86 -0.06 4.37
N PHE A 149 -10.78 0.70 4.29
CA PHE A 149 -10.85 2.16 4.29
C PHE A 149 -11.19 2.70 2.90
N ILE A 150 -12.23 3.52 2.82
CA ILE A 150 -12.70 4.12 1.58
C ILE A 150 -12.68 5.65 1.65
N ASN A 151 -12.35 6.29 0.52
CA ASN A 151 -12.39 7.75 0.38
C ASN A 151 -13.77 8.24 -0.08
N LYS A 152 -14.47 7.42 -0.87
CA LYS A 152 -15.74 7.77 -1.47
C LYS A 152 -16.49 6.49 -1.84
N LYS A 153 -17.81 6.55 -1.71
CA LYS A 153 -18.69 5.60 -2.38
C LYS A 153 -19.03 6.13 -3.77
N ASN A 154 -18.86 5.30 -4.80
CA ASN A 154 -19.27 5.63 -6.17
C ASN A 154 -20.80 5.52 -6.24
N PHE A 155 -21.49 6.57 -5.78
CA PHE A 155 -22.93 6.69 -5.96
C PHE A 155 -23.23 6.99 -7.43
N LYS A 156 -23.84 6.02 -8.13
CA LYS A 156 -24.97 6.17 -9.09
C LYS A 156 -25.05 4.96 -10.03
N LYS A 157 -26.15 4.20 -9.96
CA LYS A 157 -26.61 3.11 -10.86
C LYS A 157 -25.58 1.97 -11.07
N ILE A 158 -26.06 0.80 -11.50
CA ILE A 158 -25.16 -0.25 -12.02
C ILE A 158 -24.41 0.39 -13.19
N ASN A 159 -23.14 0.71 -13.00
CA ASN A 159 -22.34 1.39 -13.99
C ASN A 159 -21.16 0.51 -14.39
N TYR A 160 -21.39 -0.33 -15.40
CA TYR A 160 -20.35 -1.16 -16.02
C TYR A 160 -19.19 -0.33 -16.58
N ALA A 161 -19.32 0.99 -16.72
CA ALA A 161 -18.19 1.89 -17.04
C ALA A 161 -17.06 1.82 -16.00
N LEU A 162 -17.35 1.32 -14.78
CA LEU A 162 -16.33 1.07 -13.75
C LEU A 162 -15.35 -0.06 -14.13
N PHE A 163 -15.63 -0.83 -15.19
CA PHE A 163 -14.82 -1.94 -15.68
C PHE A 163 -13.98 -1.59 -16.92
N ASP A 164 -14.06 -0.34 -17.38
CA ASP A 164 -13.44 0.11 -18.61
C ASP A 164 -12.46 1.26 -18.32
N HIS A 165 -11.19 1.00 -18.61
CA HIS A 165 -10.08 1.94 -18.39
C HIS A 165 -10.26 3.25 -19.15
N SER A 166 -10.94 3.25 -20.31
CA SER A 166 -11.15 4.44 -21.13
C SER A 166 -12.00 5.50 -20.44
N ASN A 167 -12.79 5.11 -19.42
CA ASN A 167 -13.59 6.02 -18.62
C ASN A 167 -12.80 6.70 -17.49
N LEU A 168 -11.54 6.33 -17.28
CA LEU A 168 -10.68 7.06 -16.35
C LEU A 168 -10.32 8.44 -16.92
N PRO A 169 -10.46 9.53 -16.13
CA PRO A 169 -9.89 10.81 -16.52
C PRO A 169 -8.39 10.65 -16.81
N LEU A 170 -7.87 11.31 -17.86
CA LEU A 170 -6.48 11.16 -18.30
C LEU A 170 -5.45 11.28 -17.16
N LYS A 171 -5.66 12.22 -16.23
CA LYS A 171 -4.79 12.41 -15.04
C LYS A 171 -4.74 11.22 -14.07
N TYR A 172 -5.68 10.29 -14.18
CA TYR A 172 -5.76 9.07 -13.37
C TYR A 172 -5.54 7.81 -14.23
N TYR A 173 -5.31 7.96 -15.53
CA TYR A 173 -5.04 6.84 -16.43
C TYR A 173 -3.61 6.36 -16.24
N ASN A 174 -3.42 5.43 -15.30
CA ASN A 174 -2.14 4.78 -15.02
C ASN A 174 -2.34 3.30 -14.65
N GLU A 175 -1.24 2.55 -14.63
CA GLU A 175 -1.20 1.10 -14.43
C GLU A 175 -1.86 0.68 -13.12
N HIS A 176 -1.66 1.44 -12.04
CA HIS A 176 -2.26 1.16 -10.74
C HIS A 176 -3.79 1.36 -10.73
N GLN A 177 -4.31 2.39 -11.40
CA GLN A 177 -5.76 2.57 -11.49
C GLN A 177 -6.41 1.52 -12.41
N CYS A 178 -5.72 1.14 -13.49
CA CYS A 178 -6.16 0.06 -14.38
C CYS A 178 -6.22 -1.27 -13.63
N SER A 179 -5.21 -1.60 -12.81
CA SER A 179 -5.21 -2.86 -12.07
C SER A 179 -6.31 -2.98 -11.02
N ILE A 180 -6.72 -1.87 -10.39
CA ILE A 180 -7.91 -1.83 -9.53
C ILE A 180 -9.18 -2.12 -10.34
N ILE A 181 -9.29 -1.57 -11.55
CA ILE A 181 -10.44 -1.80 -12.43
C ILE A 181 -10.49 -3.27 -12.87
N ASN A 182 -9.38 -3.85 -13.32
CA ASN A 182 -9.28 -5.26 -13.68
C ASN A 182 -9.69 -6.17 -12.51
N SER A 183 -9.17 -5.87 -11.32
CA SER A 183 -9.53 -6.61 -10.09
C SER A 183 -11.01 -6.52 -9.77
N ARG A 184 -11.60 -5.33 -9.92
CA ARG A 184 -13.04 -5.12 -9.73
C ARG A 184 -13.86 -5.96 -10.71
N LYS A 185 -13.46 -5.99 -11.98
CA LYS A 185 -14.12 -6.76 -13.04
C LYS A 185 -14.13 -8.26 -12.72
N LEU A 186 -12.99 -8.82 -12.32
CA LEU A 186 -12.89 -10.23 -11.91
C LEU A 186 -13.81 -10.58 -10.74
N ILE A 187 -13.86 -9.72 -9.72
CA ILE A 187 -14.76 -9.93 -8.57
C ILE A 187 -16.23 -9.83 -8.99
N HIS A 188 -16.57 -8.91 -9.88
CA HIS A 188 -17.92 -8.81 -10.41
C HIS A 188 -18.32 -10.06 -11.20
N GLU A 189 -17.47 -10.52 -12.12
CA GLU A 189 -17.75 -11.70 -12.95
C GLU A 189 -17.89 -12.97 -12.11
N LYS A 190 -17.06 -13.13 -11.06
CA LYS A 190 -17.08 -14.33 -10.23
C LYS A 190 -18.15 -14.31 -9.13
N PHE A 191 -18.37 -13.17 -8.48
CA PHE A 191 -19.17 -13.07 -7.26
C PHE A 191 -20.39 -12.13 -7.40
N ASN A 192 -20.64 -11.59 -8.59
CA ASN A 192 -21.70 -10.62 -8.86
C ASN A 192 -21.65 -9.39 -7.94
N CYS A 193 -20.44 -8.97 -7.54
CA CYS A 193 -20.23 -7.78 -6.72
C CYS A 193 -19.63 -6.64 -7.56
N LEU A 194 -20.34 -5.51 -7.65
CA LEU A 194 -19.89 -4.37 -8.45
C LEU A 194 -18.65 -3.65 -7.89
N GLY A 195 -18.34 -3.81 -6.61
CA GLY A 195 -17.22 -3.09 -5.98
C GLY A 195 -17.37 -1.55 -6.06
N GLU A 196 -18.47 -1.02 -5.53
CA GLU A 196 -18.87 0.40 -5.62
C GLU A 196 -17.96 1.39 -4.85
N TYR A 197 -16.79 0.95 -4.40
CA TYR A 197 -15.93 1.68 -3.48
C TYR A 197 -14.62 2.08 -4.15
N THR A 198 -14.12 3.25 -3.76
CA THR A 198 -12.76 3.68 -4.04
C THR A 198 -11.95 3.63 -2.74
N PHE A 199 -10.96 2.74 -2.72
CA PHE A 199 -10.13 2.50 -1.55
C PHE A 199 -9.19 3.69 -1.27
N CYS A 200 -8.89 3.88 0.01
CA CYS A 200 -7.84 4.79 0.43
C CYS A 200 -6.46 4.20 0.12
N HIS A 201 -5.51 5.05 -0.24
CA HIS A 201 -4.09 4.70 -0.26
C HIS A 201 -3.54 4.77 1.17
N GLY A 202 -3.70 3.69 1.93
CA GLY A 202 -3.29 3.62 3.34
C GLY A 202 -3.09 2.17 3.79
N PRO A 203 -3.03 1.91 5.11
CA PRO A 203 -2.90 0.56 5.64
C PRO A 203 -3.98 -0.33 5.05
N LYS A 204 -3.60 -1.53 4.62
CA LYS A 204 -4.52 -2.53 4.06
C LYS A 204 -4.59 -3.70 5.03
N PRO A 205 -5.57 -3.77 5.94
CA PRO A 205 -5.78 -4.94 6.77
C PRO A 205 -6.26 -6.10 5.90
N MET A 206 -5.63 -7.26 6.04
CA MET A 206 -5.78 -8.42 5.15
C MET A 206 -5.98 -9.70 5.96
N LEU A 207 -6.65 -10.67 5.33
CA LEU A 207 -6.75 -12.04 5.80
C LEU A 207 -5.95 -12.97 4.89
N LYS A 208 -5.02 -13.73 5.47
CA LYS A 208 -4.19 -14.70 4.74
C LYS A 208 -5.08 -15.77 4.09
N SER A 209 -6.07 -16.29 4.81
CA SER A 209 -7.03 -17.26 4.25
C SER A 209 -7.79 -16.75 3.03
N VAL A 210 -8.20 -15.47 3.04
CA VAL A 210 -8.89 -14.84 1.90
C VAL A 210 -7.96 -14.69 0.71
N MET A 211 -6.69 -14.29 0.93
CA MET A 211 -5.71 -14.23 -0.15
C MET A 211 -5.46 -15.60 -0.78
N ASN A 212 -5.31 -16.66 0.04
CA ASN A 212 -5.17 -18.03 -0.46
C ASN A 212 -6.39 -18.45 -1.29
N TYR A 213 -7.60 -18.21 -0.77
CA TYR A 213 -8.85 -18.54 -1.48
C TYR A 213 -8.98 -17.79 -2.82
N LEU A 214 -8.65 -16.50 -2.85
CA LEU A 214 -8.68 -15.72 -4.10
C LEU A 214 -7.58 -16.14 -5.06
N TYR A 215 -6.40 -16.56 -4.56
CA TYR A 215 -5.35 -17.13 -5.38
C TYR A 215 -5.78 -18.43 -6.05
N GLU A 216 -6.51 -19.31 -5.37
CA GLU A 216 -7.06 -20.52 -5.98
C GLU A 216 -8.07 -20.22 -7.09
N ILE A 217 -8.90 -19.18 -6.91
CA ILE A 217 -9.94 -18.81 -7.89
C ILE A 217 -9.38 -18.09 -9.11
N PHE A 218 -8.45 -17.15 -8.89
CA PHE A 218 -7.88 -16.28 -9.91
C PHE A 218 -6.42 -16.60 -10.20
N ARG A 219 -6.02 -17.88 -10.03
CA ARG A 219 -4.63 -18.33 -10.17
C ARG A 219 -4.02 -17.86 -11.48
N LYS A 220 -4.76 -18.06 -12.57
CA LYS A 220 -4.31 -17.68 -13.91
C LYS A 220 -3.98 -16.19 -13.98
N GLU A 221 -4.90 -15.33 -13.56
CA GLU A 221 -4.75 -13.88 -13.64
C GLU A 221 -3.67 -13.35 -12.70
N LEU A 222 -3.56 -13.94 -11.50
CA LEU A 222 -2.54 -13.59 -10.51
C LEU A 222 -1.15 -14.04 -10.96
N ASP A 223 -1.01 -15.22 -11.57
CA ASP A 223 0.27 -15.68 -12.11
C ASP A 223 0.68 -14.91 -13.37
N GLU A 224 -0.26 -14.53 -14.24
CA GLU A 224 0.03 -13.62 -15.36
C GLU A 224 0.56 -12.27 -14.86
N THR A 225 -0.05 -11.71 -13.81
CA THR A 225 0.49 -10.51 -13.14
C THR A 225 1.85 -10.77 -12.51
N GLY A 226 2.01 -11.89 -11.81
CA GLY A 226 3.23 -12.31 -11.12
C GLY A 226 4.45 -12.42 -12.05
N LYS A 227 4.24 -12.81 -13.31
CA LYS A 227 5.31 -12.91 -14.33
C LYS A 227 5.80 -11.56 -14.84
N THR A 228 5.02 -10.48 -14.66
CA THR A 228 5.39 -9.17 -15.21
C THR A 228 6.54 -8.53 -14.45
N LYS A 229 7.52 -8.00 -15.21
CA LYS A 229 8.72 -7.35 -14.66
C LYS A 229 8.44 -5.93 -14.21
N PHE A 230 7.63 -5.21 -14.97
CA PHE A 230 7.19 -3.85 -14.69
C PHE A 230 5.67 -3.78 -14.63
N ARG A 231 5.15 -2.70 -14.04
CA ARG A 231 3.71 -2.47 -13.98
C ARG A 231 3.14 -2.37 -15.39
N ASP A 232 2.04 -3.09 -15.61
CA ASP A 232 1.29 -3.08 -16.85
C ASP A 232 -0.19 -2.78 -16.57
N LYS A 233 -0.91 -2.24 -17.57
CA LYS A 233 -2.33 -1.91 -17.46
C LYS A 233 -3.24 -3.13 -17.41
N ASP A 234 -2.75 -4.30 -17.83
CA ASP A 234 -3.46 -5.58 -17.77
C ASP A 234 -3.23 -6.32 -16.45
N ASN A 235 -2.30 -5.85 -15.62
CA ASN A 235 -2.11 -6.41 -14.28
C ASN A 235 -3.37 -6.28 -13.41
N ILE A 236 -3.44 -7.12 -12.38
CA ILE A 236 -4.44 -7.02 -11.31
C ILE A 236 -3.75 -6.69 -9.99
N LEU A 237 -4.53 -6.22 -9.02
CA LEU A 237 -4.06 -5.80 -7.71
C LEU A 237 -4.66 -6.71 -6.64
N SER A 238 -3.83 -7.59 -6.08
CA SER A 238 -4.24 -8.58 -5.06
C SER A 238 -4.95 -7.93 -3.86
N SER A 239 -4.45 -6.78 -3.39
CA SER A 239 -5.12 -6.03 -2.32
C SER A 239 -6.50 -5.47 -2.70
N ALA A 240 -6.73 -5.12 -3.97
CA ALA A 240 -8.04 -4.72 -4.44
C ALA A 240 -9.00 -5.91 -4.56
N LEU A 241 -8.55 -7.07 -5.09
CA LEU A 241 -9.34 -8.30 -5.11
C LEU A 241 -9.83 -8.67 -3.71
N HIS A 242 -8.91 -8.69 -2.75
CA HIS A 242 -9.22 -8.96 -1.34
C HIS A 242 -10.29 -8.00 -0.81
N ASN A 243 -10.09 -6.69 -0.97
CA ASN A 243 -11.01 -5.70 -0.41
C ASN A 243 -12.38 -5.75 -1.09
N PHE A 244 -12.47 -5.92 -2.41
CA PHE A 244 -13.77 -6.08 -3.06
C PHE A 244 -14.49 -7.34 -2.58
N TYR A 245 -13.79 -8.48 -2.49
CA TYR A 245 -14.37 -9.71 -1.97
C TYR A 245 -14.86 -9.55 -0.53
N VAL A 246 -14.02 -9.05 0.38
CA VAL A 246 -14.41 -8.88 1.79
C VAL A 246 -15.57 -7.89 1.95
N SER A 247 -15.59 -6.81 1.15
CA SER A 247 -16.73 -5.88 1.16
C SER A 247 -18.03 -6.48 0.62
N SER A 248 -17.93 -7.52 -0.23
CA SER A 248 -19.07 -8.23 -0.79
C SER A 248 -19.73 -9.16 0.23
N ILE A 249 -18.93 -9.77 1.12
CA ILE A 249 -19.42 -10.70 2.15
C ILE A 249 -19.96 -9.98 3.38
N ASN A 250 -19.35 -8.85 3.78
CA ASN A 250 -19.81 -8.10 4.94
C ASN A 250 -19.59 -6.59 4.76
N ARG A 251 -20.68 -5.82 4.65
CA ARG A 251 -20.63 -4.36 4.45
C ARG A 251 -20.16 -3.58 5.66
N GLU A 252 -20.21 -4.13 6.87
CA GLU A 252 -19.69 -3.48 8.09
C GLU A 252 -18.17 -3.29 8.05
N THR A 253 -17.48 -4.05 7.19
CA THR A 253 -16.05 -3.87 6.94
C THR A 253 -15.72 -2.54 6.29
N ILE A 254 -16.68 -1.87 5.64
CA ILE A 254 -16.45 -0.61 4.93
C ILE A 254 -16.41 0.56 5.92
N ILE A 255 -15.23 1.18 6.05
CA ILE A 255 -15.00 2.33 6.92
C ILE A 255 -14.70 3.57 6.09
N ASN A 256 -15.55 4.59 6.21
CA ASN A 256 -15.32 5.88 5.57
C ASN A 256 -14.38 6.74 6.43
N VAL A 257 -13.19 7.04 5.91
CA VAL A 257 -12.15 7.79 6.64
C VAL A 257 -11.84 9.16 6.05
N ASN A 258 -12.50 9.57 4.95
CA ASN A 258 -12.36 10.86 4.24
C ASN A 258 -11.10 11.67 4.59
N SER A 259 -10.12 11.72 3.67
CA SER A 259 -8.87 12.47 3.87
C SER A 259 -9.09 13.88 4.48
N ILE A 260 -8.38 14.18 5.58
CA ILE A 260 -8.55 15.45 6.32
C ILE A 260 -8.20 16.63 5.41
N ARG A 261 -9.18 17.53 5.23
CA ARG A 261 -9.05 18.69 4.34
C ARG A 261 -8.41 19.89 5.02
N ASN A 262 -8.79 20.17 6.26
CA ASN A 262 -8.31 21.29 7.06
C ASN A 262 -8.56 21.05 8.56
N ARG A 263 -8.14 21.99 9.42
CA ARG A 263 -8.32 21.90 10.88
C ARG A 263 -9.79 21.82 11.31
N PHE A 264 -10.69 22.59 10.68
CA PHE A 264 -12.12 22.55 11.01
C PHE A 264 -12.75 21.19 10.67
N HIS A 265 -12.34 20.57 9.56
CA HIS A 265 -12.76 19.23 9.20
C HIS A 265 -12.31 18.18 10.23
N ASP A 266 -11.08 18.28 10.74
CA ASP A 266 -10.59 17.41 11.81
C ASP A 266 -11.39 17.58 13.12
N LEU A 267 -11.65 18.82 13.51
CA LEU A 267 -12.49 19.12 14.69
C LEU A 267 -13.91 18.57 14.53
N PHE A 268 -14.49 18.69 13.33
CA PHE A 268 -15.81 18.14 13.03
C PHE A 268 -15.82 16.62 13.16
N ILE A 269 -14.83 15.93 12.59
CA ILE A 269 -14.70 14.46 12.74
C ILE A 269 -14.65 14.08 14.22
N LYS A 270 -13.79 14.73 15.00
CA LYS A 270 -13.66 14.48 16.45
C LYS A 270 -14.94 14.73 17.22
N PHE A 271 -15.72 15.74 16.84
CA PHE A 271 -16.97 16.09 17.51
C PHE A 271 -18.05 15.03 17.28
N PHE A 272 -18.24 14.58 16.04
CA PHE A 272 -19.30 13.62 15.68
C PHE A 272 -18.91 12.16 15.93
N ASN A 273 -17.62 11.83 15.83
CA ASN A 273 -17.13 10.48 16.07
C ASN A 273 -15.70 10.53 16.61
N LYS A 274 -15.58 10.60 17.95
CA LYS A 274 -14.29 10.63 18.65
C LYS A 274 -13.39 9.44 18.33
N ASN A 275 -13.98 8.29 17.99
CA ASN A 275 -13.28 7.04 17.70
C ASN A 275 -13.06 6.83 16.19
N ALA A 276 -13.36 7.83 15.35
CA ALA A 276 -13.11 7.71 13.92
C ALA A 276 -11.60 7.66 13.65
N LEU A 277 -11.18 6.69 12.83
CA LEU A 277 -9.84 6.69 12.28
C LEU A 277 -9.65 7.98 11.46
N ARG A 278 -8.60 8.73 11.80
CA ARG A 278 -8.31 10.04 11.21
C ARG A 278 -7.21 9.83 10.20
N TYR A 279 -7.51 10.11 8.94
CA TYR A 279 -6.63 9.78 7.81
C TYR A 279 -6.24 11.03 7.00
N LYS A 280 -5.00 11.07 6.51
CA LYS A 280 -4.53 12.11 5.59
C LYS A 280 -3.65 11.55 4.47
N TYR A 281 -4.10 11.72 3.23
CA TYR A 281 -3.28 11.50 2.04
C TYR A 281 -2.58 12.78 1.58
N ILE A 282 -1.35 12.66 1.12
CA ILE A 282 -0.57 13.69 0.42
C ILE A 282 0.03 13.09 -0.85
N SER A 283 -0.06 13.84 -1.96
CA SER A 283 0.71 13.60 -3.18
C SER A 283 1.76 14.70 -3.29
N CYS A 284 3.03 14.33 -3.39
CA CYS A 284 4.14 15.29 -3.40
C CYS A 284 4.23 16.12 -4.70
N GLY A 285 3.64 15.64 -5.79
CA GLY A 285 3.42 16.44 -7.00
C GLY A 285 2.37 17.56 -6.87
N SER A 286 1.67 17.67 -5.74
CA SER A 286 0.76 18.79 -5.49
C SER A 286 1.53 20.04 -5.09
N LEU A 287 1.26 21.17 -5.76
CA LEU A 287 1.81 22.50 -5.39
C LEU A 287 1.57 22.87 -3.91
N ASN A 288 0.58 22.25 -3.26
CA ASN A 288 0.20 22.50 -1.88
C ASN A 288 0.75 21.47 -0.87
N TYR A 289 1.66 20.56 -1.26
CA TYR A 289 2.12 19.48 -0.37
C TYR A 289 2.69 20.03 0.97
N LYS A 290 3.45 21.13 0.95
CA LYS A 290 4.00 21.77 2.16
C LYS A 290 2.92 22.20 3.15
N ASN A 291 1.78 22.70 2.66
CA ASN A 291 0.64 23.05 3.51
C ASN A 291 -0.02 21.80 4.11
N HIS A 292 -0.04 20.69 3.37
CA HIS A 292 -0.50 19.43 3.90
C HIS A 292 0.44 18.85 4.97
N LEU A 293 1.77 18.96 4.81
CA LEU A 293 2.73 18.57 5.85
C LEU A 293 2.52 19.38 7.14
N LYS A 294 2.34 20.71 7.02
CA LYS A 294 1.98 21.58 8.16
C LYS A 294 0.67 21.13 8.80
N LEU A 295 -0.33 20.76 8.00
CA LEU A 295 -1.60 20.25 8.52
C LEU A 295 -1.41 18.95 9.31
N ILE A 296 -0.64 17.98 8.80
CA ILE A 296 -0.31 16.74 9.52
C ILE A 296 0.35 17.06 10.86
N LYS A 297 1.38 17.91 10.87
CA LYS A 297 2.06 18.35 12.11
C LYS A 297 1.07 18.88 13.14
N ASN A 298 0.08 19.63 12.68
CA ASN A 298 -0.88 20.33 13.51
C ASN A 298 -2.03 19.44 14.02
N VAL A 299 -2.58 18.56 13.19
CA VAL A 299 -3.76 17.76 13.54
C VAL A 299 -3.40 16.38 14.05
N ARG A 300 -2.19 15.90 13.72
CA ARG A 300 -1.66 14.55 14.05
C ARG A 300 -2.71 13.46 13.79
N PRO A 301 -3.04 13.16 12.53
CA PRO A 301 -4.01 12.11 12.21
C PRO A 301 -3.48 10.75 12.69
N HIS A 302 -4.37 9.79 12.93
CA HIS A 302 -3.98 8.42 13.29
C HIS A 302 -3.11 7.80 12.19
N VAL A 303 -3.48 8.01 10.93
CA VAL A 303 -2.76 7.50 9.75
C VAL A 303 -2.54 8.64 8.76
N PHE A 304 -1.36 8.70 8.16
CA PHE A 304 -1.11 9.54 7.01
C PHE A 304 -0.18 8.88 6.00
N CYS A 305 -0.30 9.29 4.74
CA CYS A 305 0.51 8.78 3.64
C CYS A 305 1.12 9.94 2.86
N ILE A 306 2.40 9.82 2.53
CA ILE A 306 3.17 10.83 1.80
C ILE A 306 3.67 10.18 0.51
N ASN A 307 2.86 10.22 -0.53
CA ASN A 307 3.19 9.56 -1.78
C ASN A 307 4.08 10.45 -2.66
N SER A 308 5.34 10.04 -2.78
CA SER A 308 6.34 10.57 -3.70
C SER A 308 6.15 9.93 -5.08
N GLY A 309 5.13 10.35 -5.83
CA GLY A 309 4.82 9.81 -7.16
C GLY A 309 5.78 10.27 -8.26
N VAL A 310 5.52 9.86 -9.50
CA VAL A 310 6.35 10.23 -10.68
C VAL A 310 6.38 11.75 -10.94
N ASP A 311 5.34 12.47 -10.53
CA ASP A 311 5.21 13.92 -10.74
C ASP A 311 5.81 14.75 -9.58
N ASN A 312 6.86 14.26 -8.90
CA ASN A 312 7.41 14.95 -7.73
C ASN A 312 7.94 16.35 -8.08
N CYS A 313 7.61 17.33 -7.23
CA CYS A 313 8.25 18.64 -7.30
C CYS A 313 9.73 18.53 -6.89
N GLU A 314 10.59 19.31 -7.52
CA GLU A 314 12.01 19.38 -7.17
C GLU A 314 12.21 19.66 -5.67
N GLY A 315 13.13 18.92 -5.04
CA GLY A 315 13.41 19.00 -3.61
C GLY A 315 12.32 18.44 -2.68
N ALA A 316 11.29 17.77 -3.20
CA ALA A 316 10.26 17.15 -2.36
C ALA A 316 10.85 16.12 -1.38
N GLY A 317 11.74 15.23 -1.83
CA GLY A 317 12.39 14.21 -1.00
C GLY A 317 13.09 14.79 0.23
N GLU A 318 13.91 15.83 0.05
CA GLU A 318 14.58 16.52 1.16
C GLU A 318 13.57 17.15 2.14
N ASN A 319 12.53 17.83 1.64
CA ASN A 319 11.49 18.42 2.48
C ASN A 319 10.72 17.36 3.30
N ILE A 320 10.47 16.19 2.70
CA ILE A 320 9.83 15.04 3.37
C ILE A 320 10.76 14.51 4.46
N ARG A 321 12.05 14.29 4.14
CA ARG A 321 13.05 13.83 5.11
C ARG A 321 13.18 14.80 6.29
N ILE A 322 13.23 16.12 6.04
CA ILE A 322 13.23 17.15 7.10
C ILE A 322 11.96 17.07 7.94
N PHE A 323 10.79 16.93 7.30
CA PHE A 323 9.52 16.80 8.01
C PHE A 323 9.49 15.55 8.90
N LEU A 324 9.86 14.38 8.37
CA LEU A 324 9.82 13.10 9.07
C LEU A 324 10.82 13.06 10.23
N ASN A 325 12.03 13.62 10.06
CA ASN A 325 13.00 13.77 11.16
C ASN A 325 12.41 14.58 12.31
N ASN A 326 11.72 15.68 12.02
CA ASN A 326 11.08 16.51 13.03
C ASN A 326 9.84 15.85 13.66
N TYR A 327 9.11 15.03 12.88
CA TYR A 327 7.87 14.40 13.32
C TYR A 327 8.12 13.12 14.15
N PHE A 328 9.18 12.37 13.81
CA PHE A 328 9.63 11.15 14.47
C PHE A 328 11.12 11.23 14.84
N PRO A 329 11.51 12.11 15.79
CA PRO A 329 12.92 12.35 16.12
C PRO A 329 13.60 11.16 16.80
N ASN A 330 12.84 10.34 17.50
CA ASN A 330 13.38 9.19 18.25
C ASN A 330 13.50 7.97 17.33
N LYS A 331 14.63 7.27 17.46
CA LYS A 331 14.87 5.98 16.80
C LYS A 331 13.91 4.92 17.31
N SER A 332 13.55 3.97 16.45
CA SER A 332 12.86 2.74 16.85
C SER A 332 13.84 1.78 17.54
N ARG A 333 13.33 0.73 18.18
CA ARG A 333 14.18 -0.37 18.69
C ARG A 333 14.92 -1.15 17.59
N TYR A 334 14.53 -0.97 16.32
CA TYR A 334 15.12 -1.63 15.16
C TYR A 334 16.25 -0.83 14.52
N GLU A 335 16.60 0.35 15.05
CA GLU A 335 17.70 1.24 14.62
C GLU A 335 18.78 1.36 15.70
#